data_AF-A0A1G6GVM2-F1
#
_entry.id   AF-A0A1G6GVM2-F1
#
_cell.length_a   1.000
_cell.length_b   1.000
_cell.length_c   1.000
_cell.angle_alpha   90.00
_cell.angle_beta   90.00
_cell.angle_gamma   90.00
#
_symmetry.space_group_name_H-M   'P 1'
#
loop_
_entity.id
_entity.type
_entity.pdbx_description
1 polymer ?
#
loop_
_entity_poly.entity_id
_entity_poly.type
_entity_poly.pdbx_seq_one_letter_code
_entity_poly.pdbx_strand_id
1 'polypeptide(L)'
;MNSNMFMRISAIGTLVVSTLIMSSCATYHVTTQSLLEQLAKTQPEKKVNFIVAFPIVFPGVVTGNSLTEIKVLDKNEFVCIIPVTRKTGVRITKKDGTRKSFYFDTLLVQDSTITGKNDHFFGVNITPIYLNNIEKVELQNK
;
A
#
# COMPACT_ATOMS: atom_id res chain seq x y z
N MET A 1 -6.73 -49.54 45.49
CA MET A 1 -7.07 -48.48 44.51
C MET A 1 -6.08 -47.34 44.68
N ASN A 2 -5.17 -47.13 43.73
CA ASN A 2 -4.65 -45.79 43.40
C ASN A 2 -3.84 -45.85 42.10
N SER A 3 -4.58 -45.85 40.99
CA SER A 3 -4.09 -45.73 39.63
C SER A 3 -4.32 -44.28 39.19
N ASN A 4 -3.41 -43.36 39.52
CA ASN A 4 -3.48 -41.96 39.06
C ASN A 4 -2.07 -41.31 38.97
N MET A 5 -1.07 -42.08 38.53
CA MET A 5 0.30 -41.57 38.35
C MET A 5 0.86 -41.84 36.96
N PHE A 6 0.06 -41.73 35.89
CA PHE A 6 0.57 -41.87 34.52
C PHE A 6 -0.30 -41.14 33.49
N MET A 7 -0.59 -39.85 33.69
CA MET A 7 -1.19 -39.05 32.60
C MET A 7 -1.01 -37.54 32.80
N ARG A 8 0.24 -37.06 32.91
CA ARG A 8 0.54 -35.62 32.88
C ARG A 8 1.72 -35.24 31.96
N ILE A 9 2.05 -36.11 31.01
CA ILE A 9 3.11 -35.86 30.02
C ILE A 9 2.55 -36.16 28.63
N SER A 10 1.51 -35.43 28.22
CA SER A 10 1.05 -35.46 26.80
C SER A 10 0.25 -34.23 26.38
N ALA A 11 0.26 -33.15 27.16
CA ALA A 11 -0.52 -31.93 26.87
C ALA A 11 0.33 -30.65 26.86
N ILE A 12 1.66 -30.77 26.81
CA ILE A 12 2.60 -29.63 26.81
C ILE A 12 3.37 -29.53 25.46
N GLY A 13 3.25 -30.54 24.59
CA GLY A 13 3.98 -30.60 23.31
C GLY A 13 3.34 -29.86 22.14
N THR A 14 2.14 -29.30 22.29
CA THR A 14 1.33 -28.82 21.15
C THR A 14 0.86 -27.37 21.32
N LEU A 15 1.70 -26.48 21.87
CA LEU A 15 1.33 -25.07 22.08
C LEU A 15 2.37 -24.03 21.59
N VAL A 16 3.38 -24.44 20.81
CA VAL A 16 4.51 -23.54 20.45
C VAL A 16 4.68 -23.31 18.93
N VAL A 17 3.87 -23.93 18.06
CA VAL A 17 4.05 -23.82 16.59
C VAL A 17 3.22 -22.69 15.95
N SER A 18 2.34 -22.00 16.68
CA SER A 18 1.41 -21.02 16.10
C SER A 18 1.90 -19.56 16.10
N THR A 19 3.07 -19.28 16.66
CA THR A 19 3.62 -17.91 16.69
C THR A 19 4.72 -17.78 15.65
N LEU A 20 4.42 -17.09 14.54
CA LEU A 20 5.33 -16.34 13.64
C LEU A 20 4.89 -16.41 12.16
N ILE A 21 3.60 -16.21 11.87
CA ILE A 21 3.23 -15.70 10.54
C ILE A 21 3.41 -14.18 10.58
N MET A 22 4.67 -13.74 10.70
CA MET A 22 5.04 -12.34 10.47
C MET A 22 4.86 -12.09 8.98
N SER A 23 3.69 -11.63 8.59
CA SER A 23 3.39 -11.17 7.23
C SER A 23 4.29 -9.97 6.91
N SER A 24 5.47 -10.27 6.36
CA SER A 24 6.39 -9.28 5.83
C SER A 24 5.70 -8.55 4.67
N CYS A 25 5.10 -7.40 4.95
CA CYS A 25 4.68 -6.48 3.90
C CYS A 25 5.95 -5.98 3.19
N ALA A 26 6.14 -6.39 1.93
CA ALA A 26 7.27 -5.95 1.13
C ALA A 26 7.17 -4.43 0.89
N THR A 27 8.24 -3.72 1.25
CA THR A 27 8.40 -2.30 0.92
C THR A 27 9.35 -2.18 -0.26
N TYR A 28 8.93 -1.45 -1.27
CA TYR A 28 9.70 -1.16 -2.47
C TYR A 28 10.03 0.33 -2.52
N HIS A 29 11.11 0.67 -3.20
CA HIS A 29 11.57 2.04 -3.37
C HIS A 29 11.41 2.48 -4.83
N VAL A 30 11.05 3.74 -5.03
CA VAL A 30 11.06 4.36 -6.36
C VAL A 30 11.61 5.77 -6.23
N THR A 31 12.47 6.18 -7.17
CA THR A 31 12.92 7.57 -7.20
C THR A 31 11.78 8.47 -7.67
N THR A 32 11.73 9.71 -7.20
CA THR A 32 10.73 10.68 -7.66
C THR A 32 10.75 10.80 -9.18
N GLN A 33 11.94 10.85 -9.80
CA GLN A 33 12.09 10.93 -11.25
C GLN A 33 11.50 9.70 -11.96
N SER A 34 11.85 8.49 -11.54
CA SER A 34 11.32 7.25 -12.14
C SER A 34 9.80 7.14 -11.99
N LEU A 35 9.26 7.59 -10.85
CA LEU A 35 7.82 7.64 -10.64
C LEU A 35 7.14 8.59 -11.64
N LEU A 36 7.70 9.79 -11.82
CA LEU A 36 7.17 10.79 -12.75
C LEU A 36 7.21 10.30 -14.20
N GLU A 37 8.32 9.69 -14.62
CA GLU A 37 8.47 9.13 -15.97
C GLU A 37 7.47 8.02 -16.27
N GLN A 38 7.17 7.19 -15.27
CA GLN A 38 6.19 6.12 -15.42
C GLN A 38 4.75 6.66 -15.42
N LEU A 39 4.45 7.67 -14.60
CA LEU A 39 3.15 8.33 -14.57
C LEU A 39 2.88 9.21 -15.80
N ALA A 40 3.91 9.78 -16.41
CA ALA A 40 3.77 10.58 -17.63
C ALA A 40 3.20 9.79 -18.81
N LYS A 41 3.30 8.46 -18.77
CA LYS A 41 2.73 7.55 -19.77
C LYS A 41 1.27 7.20 -19.51
N THR A 42 0.67 7.77 -18.47
CA THR A 42 -0.67 7.43 -17.99
C THR A 42 -1.66 8.52 -18.33
N GLN A 43 -2.95 8.15 -18.37
CA GLN A 43 -4.03 9.11 -18.47
C GLN A 43 -4.85 9.07 -17.17
N PRO A 44 -5.45 10.20 -16.76
CA PRO A 44 -6.43 10.18 -15.67
C PRO A 44 -7.59 9.24 -16.02
N GLU A 45 -7.82 8.24 -15.17
CA GLU A 45 -8.86 7.22 -15.35
C GLU A 45 -9.88 7.30 -14.21
N LYS A 46 -11.16 7.15 -14.54
CA LYS A 46 -12.25 6.98 -13.55
C LYS A 46 -12.42 5.49 -13.23
N LYS A 47 -12.14 5.12 -11.99
CA LYS A 47 -12.30 3.76 -11.46
C LYS A 47 -13.56 3.69 -10.60
N VAL A 48 -14.45 2.74 -10.93
CA VAL A 48 -15.67 2.46 -10.15
C VAL A 48 -15.38 1.40 -9.09
N ASN A 49 -15.71 1.72 -7.85
CA ASN A 49 -15.58 0.86 -6.69
C ASN A 49 -16.97 0.63 -6.08
N PHE A 50 -17.23 -0.56 -5.56
CA PHE A 50 -18.49 -0.84 -4.87
C PHE A 50 -18.26 -0.75 -3.36
N ILE A 51 -18.99 0.13 -2.70
CA ILE A 51 -19.07 0.21 -1.24
C ILE A 51 -20.13 -0.79 -0.81
N VAL A 52 -19.74 -1.80 -0.03
CA VAL A 52 -20.67 -2.77 0.54
C VAL A 52 -20.98 -2.35 1.97
N ALA A 53 -22.16 -1.78 2.19
CA ALA A 53 -22.71 -1.44 3.50
C ALA A 53 -24.05 -2.16 3.66
N PHE A 54 -24.01 -3.45 4.00
CA PHE A 54 -25.17 -4.33 4.00
C PHE A 54 -26.40 -3.70 4.71
N PRO A 55 -27.59 -3.73 4.09
CA PRO A 55 -27.96 -4.43 2.85
C PRO A 55 -27.71 -3.63 1.55
N ILE A 56 -27.06 -2.47 1.62
CA ILE A 56 -26.97 -1.52 0.51
C ILE A 56 -25.58 -1.54 -0.14
N VAL A 57 -25.55 -1.60 -1.47
CA VAL A 57 -24.33 -1.50 -2.27
C VAL A 57 -24.42 -0.24 -3.13
N PHE A 58 -23.45 0.66 -2.99
CA PHE A 58 -23.40 1.89 -3.78
C PHE A 58 -22.07 2.01 -4.55
N PRO A 59 -22.10 2.47 -5.81
CA PRO A 59 -20.88 2.75 -6.56
C PRO A 59 -20.22 4.05 -6.08
N GLY A 60 -18.95 3.98 -5.67
CA GLY A 60 -18.05 5.12 -5.51
C GLY A 60 -17.15 5.27 -6.73
N VAL A 61 -16.91 6.50 -7.18
CA VAL A 61 -16.05 6.78 -8.34
C VAL A 61 -14.79 7.52 -7.88
N VAL A 62 -13.63 7.00 -8.27
CA VAL A 62 -12.34 7.64 -7.99
C VAL A 62 -11.64 7.96 -9.29
N THR A 63 -11.07 9.16 -9.39
CA THR A 63 -10.17 9.53 -10.50
C THR A 63 -8.73 9.32 -10.03
N GLY A 64 -7.91 8.70 -10.89
CA GLY A 64 -6.53 8.37 -10.57
C GLY A 64 -5.73 8.02 -11.81
N ASN A 65 -4.56 7.39 -11.66
CA ASN A 65 -3.72 6.99 -12.79
C ASN A 65 -4.10 5.60 -13.33
N SER A 66 -3.77 5.35 -14.60
CA SER A 66 -4.06 4.11 -15.30
C SER A 66 -2.95 3.04 -15.23
N LEU A 67 -1.96 3.16 -14.33
CA LEU A 67 -0.90 2.14 -14.22
C LEU A 67 -1.44 0.83 -13.64
N THR A 68 -1.11 -0.26 -14.31
CA THR A 68 -1.37 -1.64 -13.87
C THR A 68 -0.13 -2.29 -13.29
N GLU A 69 1.06 -1.78 -13.62
CA GLU A 69 2.35 -2.22 -13.12
C GLU A 69 3.30 -1.04 -12.94
N ILE A 70 4.29 -1.20 -12.06
CA ILE A 70 5.30 -0.17 -11.80
C ILE A 70 6.66 -0.81 -11.57
N LYS A 71 7.68 -0.23 -12.20
CA LYS A 71 9.10 -0.55 -12.02
C LYS A 71 9.62 0.13 -10.75
N VAL A 72 10.11 -0.68 -9.82
CA VAL A 72 10.57 -0.28 -8.48
C VAL A 72 11.90 -0.97 -8.15
N LEU A 73 12.52 -0.58 -7.04
CA LEU A 73 13.67 -1.22 -6.43
C LEU A 73 13.21 -2.00 -5.19
N ASP A 74 13.68 -3.22 -5.03
CA ASP A 74 13.48 -3.99 -3.81
C ASP A 74 14.43 -3.51 -2.67
N LYS A 75 14.37 -4.21 -1.53
CA LYS A 75 15.23 -3.92 -0.37
C LYS A 75 16.74 -4.10 -0.62
N ASN A 76 17.10 -4.82 -1.68
CA ASN A 76 18.48 -5.10 -2.08
C ASN A 76 18.88 -4.23 -3.29
N GLU A 77 18.08 -3.21 -3.62
CA GLU A 77 18.27 -2.32 -4.76
C GLU A 77 18.18 -3.01 -6.14
N PHE A 78 17.58 -4.21 -6.20
CA PHE A 78 17.30 -4.85 -7.48
C PHE A 78 16.02 -4.29 -8.10
N VAL A 79 16.11 -4.02 -9.40
CA VAL A 79 14.97 -3.59 -10.20
C VAL A 79 13.97 -4.73 -10.35
N CYS A 80 12.72 -4.48 -9.98
CA CYS A 80 11.62 -5.40 -10.22
C CYS A 80 10.37 -4.64 -10.71
N ILE A 81 9.45 -5.37 -11.32
CA ILE A 81 8.15 -4.86 -11.77
C ILE A 81 7.10 -5.48 -10.86
N ILE A 82 6.29 -4.66 -10.22
CA ILE A 82 5.20 -5.12 -9.35
C ILE A 82 3.84 -4.72 -9.92
N PRO A 83 2.81 -5.58 -9.78
CA PRO A 83 1.46 -5.20 -10.14
C PRO A 83 0.93 -4.13 -9.17
N VAL A 84 0.25 -3.14 -9.72
CA VAL A 84 -0.46 -2.11 -8.98
C VAL A 84 -1.91 -2.57 -8.80
N THR A 85 -2.36 -2.61 -7.55
CA THR A 85 -3.75 -2.94 -7.20
C THR A 85 -4.35 -1.81 -6.36
N ARG A 86 -5.65 -1.89 -6.08
CA ARG A 86 -6.32 -1.01 -5.10
C ARG A 86 -5.74 -1.14 -3.68
N LYS A 87 -4.93 -2.16 -3.41
CA LYS A 87 -4.24 -2.31 -2.13
C LYS A 87 -2.83 -1.71 -2.14
N THR A 88 -2.32 -1.33 -3.30
CA THR A 88 -1.00 -0.71 -3.40
C THR A 88 -1.05 0.69 -2.80
N GLY A 89 -0.37 0.85 -1.67
CA GLY A 89 -0.16 2.13 -1.02
C GLY A 89 1.16 2.76 -1.46
N VAL A 90 1.18 4.08 -1.50
CA VAL A 90 2.40 4.88 -1.59
C VAL A 90 2.64 5.58 -0.26
N ARG A 91 3.89 5.59 0.18
CA ARG A 91 4.35 6.38 1.33
C ARG A 91 5.40 7.37 0.84
N ILE A 92 5.11 8.66 1.03
CA ILE A 92 6.01 9.75 0.74
C ILE A 92 6.57 10.29 2.06
N THR A 93 7.89 10.30 2.17
CA THR A 93 8.61 11.02 3.23
C THR A 93 9.09 12.34 2.65
N LYS A 94 8.75 13.43 3.31
CA LYS A 94 9.20 14.77 2.95
C LYS A 94 10.52 15.10 3.65
N LYS A 95 11.22 16.10 3.14
CA LYS A 95 12.49 16.61 3.70
C LYS A 95 12.40 17.12 5.14
N ASP A 96 11.19 17.46 5.60
CA ASP A 96 10.93 17.83 7.00
C ASP A 96 10.74 16.60 7.93
N GLY A 97 10.92 15.39 7.42
CA GLY A 97 10.71 14.12 8.13
C GLY A 97 9.26 13.67 8.22
N THR A 98 8.28 14.50 7.82
CA THR A 98 6.87 14.12 7.84
C THR A 98 6.56 13.08 6.78
N ARG A 99 5.64 12.16 7.11
CA ARG A 99 5.24 11.05 6.24
C ARG A 99 3.76 11.14 5.89
N LYS A 100 3.44 10.86 4.63
CA LYS A 100 2.06 10.74 4.14
C LYS A 100 1.91 9.44 3.36
N SER A 101 0.89 8.65 3.73
CA SER A 101 0.57 7.40 3.07
C SER A 101 -0.82 7.46 2.48
N PHE A 102 -0.97 7.06 1.22
CA PHE A 102 -2.22 7.11 0.47
C PHE A 102 -2.25 6.04 -0.62
N TYR A 103 -3.35 5.92 -1.35
CA TYR A 103 -3.50 4.87 -2.36
C TYR A 103 -2.84 5.25 -3.67
N PHE A 104 -2.03 4.33 -4.21
CA PHE A 104 -1.26 4.57 -5.42
C PHE A 104 -2.15 4.79 -6.63
N ASP A 105 -3.24 4.04 -6.76
CA ASP A 105 -4.14 4.15 -7.92
C ASP A 105 -4.83 5.52 -8.01
N THR A 106 -4.92 6.25 -6.90
CA THR A 106 -5.46 7.61 -6.82
C THR A 106 -4.42 8.71 -7.06
N LEU A 107 -3.15 8.33 -7.18
CA LEU A 107 -2.04 9.28 -7.30
C LEU A 107 -2.15 10.03 -8.63
N LEU A 108 -2.12 11.36 -8.55
CA LEU A 108 -2.05 12.25 -9.70
C LEU A 108 -0.88 13.23 -9.53
N VAL A 109 -0.23 13.55 -10.64
CA VAL A 109 0.84 14.55 -10.70
C VAL A 109 0.33 15.73 -11.51
N GLN A 110 0.33 16.91 -10.90
CA GLN A 110 -0.09 18.15 -11.55
C GLN A 110 0.65 19.33 -10.94
N ASP A 111 1.05 20.31 -11.76
CA ASP A 111 1.62 21.59 -11.31
C ASP A 111 2.78 21.43 -10.29
N SER A 112 3.69 20.49 -10.57
CA SER A 112 4.83 20.15 -9.69
C SER A 112 4.44 19.64 -8.29
N THR A 113 3.22 19.13 -8.13
CA THR A 113 2.72 18.51 -6.90
C THR A 113 2.23 17.10 -7.15
N ILE A 114 2.32 16.27 -6.10
CA ILE A 114 1.64 14.98 -6.00
C ILE A 114 0.38 15.16 -5.17
N THR A 115 -0.72 14.65 -5.71
CA THR A 115 -2.01 14.55 -5.04
C THR A 115 -2.49 13.10 -5.03
N GLY A 116 -3.49 12.81 -4.21
CA GLY A 116 -4.05 11.47 -4.07
C GLY A 116 -5.10 11.45 -2.96
N LYS A 117 -5.66 10.28 -2.67
CA LYS A 117 -6.72 10.09 -1.68
C LYS A 117 -6.33 9.05 -0.64
N ASN A 118 -6.72 9.32 0.61
CA ASN A 118 -6.53 8.37 1.73
C ASN A 118 -7.51 7.20 1.71
N ASP A 119 -8.54 7.29 0.87
CA ASP A 119 -9.61 6.31 0.71
C ASP A 119 -10.03 6.23 -0.77
N HIS A 120 -10.74 5.15 -1.13
CA HIS A 120 -11.21 4.91 -2.50
C HIS A 120 -12.69 5.28 -2.72
N PHE A 121 -13.29 6.06 -1.82
CA PHE A 121 -14.75 6.11 -1.70
C PHE A 121 -15.30 7.51 -1.42
N PHE A 122 -14.93 8.11 -0.28
CA PHE A 122 -15.45 9.40 0.21
C PHE A 122 -14.50 10.57 -0.05
N GLY A 123 -13.25 10.28 -0.43
CA GLY A 123 -12.36 11.22 -1.09
C GLY A 123 -11.81 12.32 -0.20
N VAL A 124 -11.18 11.97 0.93
CA VAL A 124 -10.28 12.93 1.57
C VAL A 124 -9.00 13.00 0.74
N ASN A 125 -8.92 14.06 -0.08
CA ASN A 125 -7.67 14.41 -0.76
C ASN A 125 -6.59 14.64 0.28
N ILE A 126 -5.39 14.10 0.03
CA ILE A 126 -4.24 14.49 0.80
C ILE A 126 -3.93 15.96 0.54
N THR A 127 -3.29 16.62 1.51
CA THR A 127 -2.61 17.88 1.26
C THR A 127 -1.60 17.67 0.12
N PRO A 128 -1.65 18.47 -0.96
CA PRO A 128 -0.70 18.37 -2.07
C PRO A 128 0.76 18.40 -1.57
N ILE A 129 1.60 17.57 -2.17
CA ILE A 129 3.02 17.45 -1.80
C ILE A 129 3.86 17.96 -2.97
N TYR A 130 4.59 19.05 -2.77
CA TYR A 130 5.51 19.57 -3.79
C TYR A 130 6.66 18.59 -4.05
N LEU A 131 6.96 18.35 -5.32
CA LEU A 131 7.98 17.39 -5.75
C LEU A 131 9.37 17.72 -5.19
N ASN A 132 9.70 19.00 -5.09
CA ASN A 132 10.96 19.48 -4.52
C ASN A 132 11.10 19.20 -3.02
N ASN A 133 10.01 18.85 -2.35
CA ASN A 133 9.96 18.60 -0.92
C ASN A 133 9.94 17.10 -0.59
N ILE A 134 9.97 16.24 -1.61
CA ILE A 134 10.04 14.78 -1.46
C ILE A 134 11.49 14.39 -1.19
N GLU A 135 11.68 13.60 -0.14
CA GLU A 135 12.95 12.95 0.19
C GLU A 135 12.95 11.48 -0.25
N LYS A 136 11.85 10.77 0.01
CA LYS A 136 11.74 9.33 -0.26
C LYS A 136 10.33 8.95 -0.72
N VAL A 137 10.26 8.04 -1.69
CA VAL A 137 9.00 7.40 -2.11
C VAL A 137 9.10 5.89 -1.96
N GLU A 138 8.08 5.31 -1.35
CA GLU A 138 7.99 3.88 -1.06
C GLU A 138 6.63 3.33 -1.50
N LEU A 139 6.62 2.11 -2.04
CA LEU A 139 5.41 1.36 -2.35
C LEU A 139 5.25 0.18 -1.41
N GLN A 140 4.04 -0.05 -0.92
CA GLN A 140 3.72 -1.09 0.05
C GLN A 140 2.38 -1.74 -0.31
N ASN A 141 2.21 -3.01 0.03
CA ASN A 141 0.91 -3.67 -0.11
C ASN A 141 0.12 -3.45 1.19
N LYS A 142 -0.96 -2.69 1.10
CA LYS A 142 -1.76 -2.24 2.25
C LYS A 142 -2.90 -3.21 2.58
#